data_AF-A0A383E9R7-F1
#
_entry.id   AF-A0A383E9R7-F1
#
_cell.length_a   1.000
_cell.length_b   1.000
_cell.length_c   1.000
_cell.angle_alpha   90.00
_cell.angle_beta   90.00
_cell.angle_gamma   90.00
#
_symmetry.space_group_name_H-M   'P 1'
#
loop_
_entity.id
_entity.type
_entity.pdbx_description
1 polymer ?
#
loop_
_entity_poly.entity_id
_entity_poly.type
_entity_poly.pdbx_seq_one_letter_code
_entity_poly.pdbx_strand_id
1 'polypeptide(L)'
;VLCVSFISAAYIAEIVRAGIGAIPTGQWEAAESLGMTTMDRYRFVIFPQALARIVPPLTGQYISLVKDSSIVSLISIQELTFVGTEIANSSGLIFETWIFVAFIYFLLCLTLSVLLRYVEQRTTRHFSYEGAAI
;
A
#
# COMPACT_ATOMS: atom_id res chain seq x y z
N VAL A 1 12.60 0.10 0.54
CA VAL A 1 11.55 -0.78 1.12
C VAL A 1 11.28 -0.46 2.59
N LEU A 2 12.26 -0.57 3.49
CA LEU A 2 12.06 -0.32 4.93
C LEU A 2 11.47 1.07 5.27
N CYS A 3 11.96 2.15 4.65
CA CYS A 3 11.41 3.50 4.87
C CYS A 3 9.91 3.60 4.51
N VAL A 4 9.53 3.08 3.35
CA VAL A 4 8.13 3.09 2.89
C VAL A 4 7.25 2.26 3.82
N SER A 5 7.75 1.13 4.33
CA SER A 5 7.03 0.31 5.30
C SER A 5 6.77 1.03 6.62
N PHE A 6 7.77 1.75 7.16
CA PHE A 6 7.61 2.49 8.42
C PHE A 6 6.61 3.65 8.30
N ILE A 7 6.71 4.43 7.21
CA ILE A 7 5.76 5.51 6.93
C ILE A 7 4.34 4.96 6.77
N SER A 8 4.18 3.90 5.97
CA SER A 8 2.90 3.23 5.78
C SER A 8 2.29 2.76 7.09
N ALA A 9 3.10 2.13 7.96
CA ALA A 9 2.65 1.65 9.26
C ALA A 9 2.16 2.80 10.16
N ALA A 10 2.86 3.93 10.17
CA ALA A 10 2.43 5.12 10.91
C ALA A 10 1.09 5.68 10.38
N TYR A 11 0.93 5.77 9.06
CA TYR A 11 -0.33 6.20 8.45
C TYR A 11 -1.49 5.26 8.77
N ILE A 12 -1.29 3.95 8.65
CA ILE A 12 -2.32 2.95 8.97
C ILE A 12 -2.69 3.01 10.45
N ALA A 13 -1.72 3.16 11.35
CA ALA A 13 -1.98 3.30 12.78
C ALA A 13 -2.85 4.54 13.08
N GLU A 14 -2.55 5.66 12.43
CA GLU A 14 -3.32 6.90 12.61
C GLU A 14 -4.72 6.79 12.02
N ILE A 15 -4.89 6.13 10.87
CA ILE A 15 -6.20 5.84 10.27
C ILE A 15 -7.05 5.00 11.23
N VAL A 16 -6.48 3.96 11.83
CA VAL A 16 -7.19 3.11 12.80
C VAL A 16 -7.57 3.91 14.06
N ARG A 17 -6.63 4.69 14.60
CA ARG A 17 -6.85 5.55 15.76
C ARG A 17 -7.96 6.58 15.50
N ALA A 18 -7.90 7.26 14.36
CA ALA A 18 -8.89 8.24 13.95
C ALA A 18 -10.26 7.59 13.66
N GLY A 19 -10.28 6.39 13.07
CA GLY A 19 -11.50 5.65 12.80
C GLY A 19 -12.26 5.21 14.05
N ILE A 20 -11.54 4.79 15.10
CA ILE A 20 -12.14 4.49 16.41
C ILE A 20 -12.56 5.79 17.12
N GLY A 21 -11.72 6.83 17.08
CA GLY A 21 -12.01 8.14 17.68
C GLY A 21 -13.17 8.91 17.02
N ALA A 22 -13.52 8.58 15.78
CA ALA A 22 -14.64 9.17 15.06
C ALA A 22 -16.02 8.64 15.51
N ILE A 23 -16.06 7.66 16.42
CA ILE A 23 -17.32 7.11 16.94
C ILE A 23 -17.90 8.07 17.98
N PRO A 24 -19.18 8.48 17.83
CA PRO A 24 -19.84 9.35 18.81
C PRO A 24 -19.82 8.76 20.22
N THR A 25 -19.54 9.58 21.23
CA THR A 25 -19.52 9.18 22.65
C THR A 25 -20.84 8.54 23.10
N GLY A 26 -21.98 8.97 22.54
CA GLY A 26 -23.28 8.37 22.84
C GLY A 26 -23.39 6.87 22.53
N GLN A 27 -22.63 6.34 21.57
CA GLN A 27 -22.57 4.89 21.31
C GLN A 27 -21.87 4.14 22.45
N TRP A 28 -20.86 4.76 23.05
CA TRP A 28 -20.13 4.20 24.18
C TRP A 28 -20.99 4.21 25.45
N GLU A 29 -21.66 5.33 25.70
CA GLU A 29 -22.58 5.52 26.84
C GLU A 29 -23.82 4.62 26.74
N ALA A 30 -24.38 4.44 25.54
CA ALA A 30 -25.53 3.56 25.31
C ALA A 30 -25.17 2.10 25.58
N ALA A 31 -24.03 1.62 25.07
CA ALA A 31 -23.57 0.26 25.31
C ALA A 31 -23.24 0.01 26.80
N GLU A 32 -22.71 1.02 27.49
CA GLU A 32 -22.46 0.96 28.93
C GLU A 32 -23.76 0.92 29.73
N SER A 33 -24.77 1.71 29.33
CA SER A 33 -26.11 1.70 29.92
C SER A 33 -26.86 0.38 29.72
N LEU A 34 -26.56 -0.34 28.63
CA LEU A 34 -27.05 -1.69 28.35
C LEU A 34 -26.32 -2.78 29.16
N GLY A 35 -25.35 -2.42 30.00
CA GLY A 35 -24.58 -3.35 30.83
C GLY A 35 -23.61 -4.24 30.02
N MET A 36 -23.24 -3.82 28.80
CA MET A 36 -22.32 -4.59 27.96
C MET A 36 -20.93 -4.64 28.58
N THR A 37 -20.27 -5.80 28.51
CA THR A 37 -18.85 -5.91 28.88
C THR A 37 -17.99 -5.12 27.91
N THR A 38 -16.78 -4.74 28.31
CA THR A 38 -15.86 -3.99 27.44
C THR A 38 -15.62 -4.72 26.12
N MET A 39 -15.50 -6.05 26.16
CA MET A 39 -15.26 -6.85 24.95
C MET A 39 -16.48 -6.89 24.02
N ASP A 40 -17.69 -7.01 24.58
CA ASP A 40 -18.93 -7.00 23.80
C ASP A 40 -19.18 -5.62 23.18
N ARG A 41 -18.91 -4.55 23.94
CA ARG A 41 -19.01 -3.18 23.45
C ARG A 41 -18.11 -2.95 22.24
N TYR A 42 -16.85 -3.40 22.30
CA TYR A 42 -15.94 -3.32 21.16
C TYR A 42 -16.39 -4.18 19.99
N ARG A 43 -16.76 -5.44 20.24
CA ARG A 43 -17.08 -6.41 19.18
C ARG A 43 -18.37 -6.09 18.42
N PHE A 44 -19.43 -5.70 19.12
CA PHE A 44 -20.77 -5.58 18.54
C PHE A 44 -21.15 -4.15 18.18
N VAL A 45 -20.60 -3.14 18.86
CA VAL A 45 -21.00 -1.74 18.66
C VAL A 45 -19.90 -0.96 17.95
N ILE A 46 -18.72 -0.90 18.56
CA ILE A 46 -17.65 0.03 18.14
C ILE A 46 -16.94 -0.46 16.88
N PHE A 47 -16.47 -1.71 16.86
CA PHE A 47 -15.66 -2.26 15.78
C PHE A 47 -16.35 -2.25 14.41
N PRO A 48 -17.62 -2.70 14.25
CA PRO A 48 -18.28 -2.63 12.95
C PRO A 48 -18.48 -1.19 12.46
N GLN A 49 -18.74 -0.24 13.37
CA GLN A 49 -18.86 1.18 13.02
C GLN A 49 -17.50 1.82 12.67
N ALA A 50 -16.44 1.46 13.40
CA ALA A 50 -15.07 1.91 13.13
C ALA A 50 -14.61 1.39 11.77
N LEU A 51 -14.87 0.11 11.47
CA LEU A 51 -14.45 -0.53 10.22
C LEU A 51 -15.04 0.19 9.00
N ALA A 52 -16.33 0.52 9.03
CA ALA A 52 -16.98 1.28 7.95
C ALA A 52 -16.34 2.65 7.71
N ARG A 53 -15.78 3.29 8.75
CA ARG A 53 -15.06 4.58 8.65
C ARG A 53 -13.59 4.43 8.27
N ILE A 54 -12.95 3.32 8.63
CA ILE A 54 -11.53 3.02 8.35
C ILE A 54 -11.32 2.58 6.89
N VAL A 55 -12.25 1.81 6.32
CA VAL A 55 -12.09 1.21 4.98
C VAL A 55 -11.87 2.25 3.87
N PRO A 56 -12.62 3.37 3.78
CA PRO A 56 -12.39 4.38 2.74
C PRO A 56 -10.98 5.02 2.77
N PRO A 57 -10.48 5.59 3.89
CA PRO A 57 -9.13 6.16 3.93
C PRO A 57 -8.03 5.10 3.77
N LEU A 58 -8.23 3.87 4.25
CA LEU A 58 -7.27 2.78 4.05
C LEU A 58 -7.09 2.45 2.56
N THR A 59 -8.18 2.51 1.79
CA THR A 59 -8.15 2.31 0.33
C THR A 59 -7.34 3.43 -0.35
N GLY A 60 -7.53 4.68 0.06
CA GLY A 60 -6.73 5.81 -0.42
C GLY A 60 -5.24 5.65 -0.13
N GLN A 61 -4.89 5.23 1.10
CA GLN A 61 -3.50 4.97 1.48
C GLN A 61 -2.87 3.84 0.64
N TYR A 62 -3.64 2.80 0.32
CA TYR A 62 -3.18 1.70 -0.53
C TYR A 62 -2.85 2.17 -1.95
N ILE A 63 -3.68 3.02 -2.54
CA ILE A 63 -3.43 3.62 -3.86
C ILE A 63 -2.16 4.47 -3.84
N SER A 64 -1.96 5.29 -2.80
CA SER A 64 -0.75 6.09 -2.64
C SER A 64 0.50 5.22 -2.52
N LEU A 65 0.45 4.13 -1.75
CA LEU A 65 1.57 3.19 -1.63
C LEU A 65 1.99 2.57 -2.96
N VAL A 66 1.02 2.25 -3.83
CA VAL A 66 1.31 1.76 -5.18
C VAL A 66 2.02 2.82 -6.02
N LYS A 67 1.61 4.09 -5.93
CA LYS A 67 2.27 5.21 -6.61
C LYS A 67 3.70 5.41 -6.11
N ASP A 68 3.89 5.49 -4.79
CA ASP A 68 5.20 5.69 -4.17
C ASP A 68 6.16 4.55 -4.48
N SER A 69 5.67 3.30 -4.46
CA SER A 69 6.47 2.12 -4.82
C SER A 69 6.91 2.16 -6.29
N SER A 70 6.07 2.65 -7.19
CA SER A 70 6.39 2.78 -8.62
C SER A 70 7.45 3.86 -8.86
N ILE A 71 7.37 4.99 -8.15
CA ILE A 71 8.36 6.07 -8.21
C ILE A 71 9.71 5.62 -7.67
N VAL A 72 9.73 4.95 -6.50
CA VAL A 72 10.97 4.40 -5.92
C VAL A 72 11.62 3.38 -6.85
N SER A 73 10.82 2.54 -7.52
CA SER A 73 11.30 1.60 -8.52
C SER A 73 11.95 2.31 -9.73
N LEU A 74 11.35 3.40 -10.22
CA LEU A 74 11.89 4.19 -11.33
C LEU A 74 13.24 4.84 -11.00
N ILE A 75 13.35 5.42 -9.79
CA ILE A 75 14.61 6.02 -9.31
C ILE A 75 15.69 4.94 -9.18
N SER A 76 15.35 3.78 -8.60
CA SER A 76 16.29 2.67 -8.43
C SER A 76 16.83 2.13 -9.76
N ILE A 77 16.01 2.20 -10.81
CA ILE A 77 16.38 1.85 -12.19
C ILE A 77 17.44 2.82 -12.73
N GLN A 78 17.23 4.13 -12.57
CA GLN A 78 18.21 5.14 -13.00
C GLN A 78 19.56 5.00 -12.28
N GLU A 79 19.52 4.79 -10.96
CA GLU A 79 20.72 4.53 -10.15
C GLU A 79 21.47 3.28 -10.61
N LEU A 80 20.75 2.19 -10.88
CA LEU A 80 21.36 0.94 -11.36
C LEU A 80 22.04 1.11 -12.72
N THR A 81 21.43 1.85 -13.65
CA THR A 81 22.04 2.13 -14.96
C THR A 81 23.25 3.04 -14.84
N PHE A 82 23.23 3.99 -13.91
CA PHE A 82 24.38 4.86 -13.65
C PHE A 82 25.58 4.04 -13.15
N VAL A 83 25.37 3.24 -12.11
CA VAL A 83 26.41 2.33 -11.56
C VAL A 83 26.87 1.31 -12.61
N GLY A 84 25.96 0.75 -13.40
CA GLY A 84 26.31 -0.16 -14.49
C GLY A 84 27.19 0.49 -15.55
N THR A 85 26.93 1.76 -15.87
CA THR A 85 27.76 2.54 -16.80
C THR A 85 29.13 2.84 -16.21
N GLU A 86 29.20 3.18 -14.92
CA GLU A 86 30.47 3.42 -14.20
C GLU A 86 31.35 2.16 -14.20
N ILE A 87 30.79 1.00 -13.84
CA ILE A 87 31.50 -0.28 -13.80
C ILE A 87 31.97 -0.70 -15.19
N ALA A 88 31.13 -0.54 -16.21
CA ALA A 88 31.47 -0.88 -17.60
C ALA A 88 32.66 -0.05 -18.11
N ASN A 89 32.71 1.24 -17.77
CA ASN A 89 33.82 2.12 -18.13
C ASN A 89 35.09 1.86 -17.31
N SER A 90 34.96 1.51 -16.03
CA SER A 90 36.09 1.22 -15.14
C SER A 90 36.75 -0.13 -15.42
N SER A 91 35.96 -1.18 -15.71
CA SER A 91 36.44 -2.55 -15.84
C SER A 91 36.77 -2.93 -17.29
N GLY A 92 36.32 -2.15 -18.28
CA GLY A 92 36.43 -2.46 -19.72
C GLY A 92 35.56 -3.65 -20.17
N LEU A 93 34.94 -4.36 -19.25
CA LEU A 93 34.05 -5.51 -19.46
C LEU A 93 32.61 -5.09 -19.76
N ILE A 94 32.44 -4.30 -20.82
CA ILE A 94 31.14 -3.72 -21.22
C ILE A 94 30.09 -4.83 -21.37
N PHE A 95 30.42 -5.92 -22.07
CA PHE A 95 29.44 -6.95 -22.40
C PHE A 95 28.89 -7.70 -21.17
N GLU A 96 29.75 -8.06 -20.21
CA GLU A 96 29.33 -8.74 -18.97
C GLU A 96 28.49 -7.84 -18.07
N THR A 97 28.89 -6.57 -17.91
CA THR A 97 28.15 -5.61 -17.09
C THR A 97 26.75 -5.37 -17.64
N TRP A 98 26.59 -5.21 -18.95
CA TRP A 98 25.28 -5.00 -19.57
C TRP A 98 24.38 -6.25 -19.52
N ILE A 99 24.94 -7.46 -19.64
CA ILE A 99 24.17 -8.70 -19.41
C ILE A 99 23.66 -8.77 -17.97
N PHE A 100 24.50 -8.43 -16.99
CA PHE A 100 24.13 -8.46 -15.58
C PHE A 100 23.05 -7.43 -15.25
N VAL A 101 23.20 -6.21 -15.76
CA VAL A 101 22.21 -5.14 -15.64
C VAL A 101 20.89 -5.57 -16.29
N ALA A 102 20.91 -6.10 -17.51
CA ALA A 102 19.72 -6.60 -18.20
C ALA A 102 19.00 -7.71 -17.42
N PHE A 103 19.76 -8.61 -16.80
CA PHE A 103 19.20 -9.67 -15.95
C PHE A 103 18.48 -9.11 -14.71
N ILE A 104 19.09 -8.15 -14.01
CA ILE A 104 18.46 -7.47 -12.87
C ILE A 104 17.19 -6.74 -13.31
N TYR A 105 17.23 -6.05 -14.46
CA TYR A 105 16.06 -5.40 -15.05
C TYR A 105 14.93 -6.38 -15.34
N PHE A 106 15.25 -7.54 -15.93
CA PHE A 106 14.26 -8.57 -16.20
C PHE A 106 13.58 -9.07 -14.93
N LEU A 107 14.35 -9.35 -13.88
CA LEU A 107 13.83 -9.80 -12.60
C LEU A 107 12.90 -8.76 -11.97
N LEU A 108 13.28 -7.48 -12.05
CA LEU A 108 12.52 -6.36 -11.52
C LEU A 108 11.19 -6.18 -12.26
N CYS A 109 11.21 -6.15 -13.59
CA CYS A 109 10.02 -6.07 -14.43
C CYS A 109 9.06 -7.26 -14.22
N LEU A 110 9.61 -8.46 -14.05
CA LEU A 110 8.82 -9.67 -13.78
C LEU A 110 8.15 -9.58 -12.41
N THR A 111 8.88 -9.15 -11.38
CA THR A 111 8.33 -8.98 -10.02
C THR A 111 7.22 -7.92 -9.99
N LEU A 112 7.43 -6.78 -10.65
CA LEU A 112 6.41 -5.73 -10.79
C LEU A 112 5.17 -6.22 -11.54
N SER A 113 5.35 -6.93 -12.65
CA SER A 113 4.23 -7.47 -13.45
C SER A 113 3.36 -8.44 -12.65
N VAL A 114 3.98 -9.29 -11.82
CA VAL A 114 3.25 -10.23 -10.96
C VAL A 114 2.50 -9.49 -9.85
N LEU A 115 3.14 -8.51 -9.20
CA LEU A 115 2.52 -7.68 -8.17
C LEU A 115 1.31 -6.90 -8.72
N LEU A 116 1.47 -6.24 -9.87
CA LEU A 116 0.40 -5.48 -10.50
C LEU A 116 -0.78 -6.37 -10.89
N ARG A 117 -0.52 -7.55 -11.46
CA ARG A 117 -1.58 -8.53 -11.77
C ARG A 117 -2.32 -9.00 -10.52
N TYR A 118 -1.60 -9.22 -9.41
CA TYR A 118 -2.21 -9.64 -8.15
C TYR A 118 -3.09 -8.55 -7.54
N VAL A 119 -2.67 -7.29 -7.63
CA VAL A 119 -3.45 -6.12 -7.18
C VAL A 119 -4.68 -5.91 -8.07
N GLU A 120 -4.51 -5.95 -9.39
CA GLU A 120 -5.60 -5.78 -10.37
C GLU A 120 -6.70 -6.82 -10.16
N GLN A 121 -6.35 -8.09 -9.96
CA GLN A 121 -7.32 -9.16 -9.67
C GLN A 121 -8.12 -8.92 -8.38
N ARG A 122 -7.60 -8.15 -7.43
CA ARG A 122 -8.31 -7.79 -6.19
C ARG A 122 -9.13 -6.50 -6.32
N THR A 123 -8.73 -5.58 -7.20
CA THR A 123 -9.40 -4.29 -7.41
C THR A 123 -10.56 -4.35 -8.41
N THR A 124 -10.53 -5.26 -9.40
CA THR A 124 -11.56 -5.35 -10.47
C THR A 124 -12.93 -5.90 -10.00
N ARG A 125 -13.28 -5.74 -8.72
CA ARG A 125 -14.66 -5.92 -8.22
C ARG A 125 -15.42 -4.61 -7.97
N HIS A 126 -14.80 -3.44 -8.13
CA HIS A 126 -15.46 -2.16 -7.81
C HIS A 126 -15.51 -1.09 -8.91
N PHE A 127 -14.88 -1.28 -10.08
CA PHE A 127 -14.81 -0.24 -11.13
C PHE A 127 -15.78 -0.41 -12.33
N SER A 128 -16.87 -1.18 -12.17
CA SER A 128 -17.86 -1.36 -13.26
C SER A 128 -19.03 -0.36 -13.26
N TYR A 129 -19.02 0.71 -12.45
CA TYR A 129 -20.17 1.64 -12.35
C TYR A 129 -19.95 3.06 -12.92
N GLU A 130 -18.77 3.42 -13.43
CA GLU A 130 -18.55 4.79 -13.99
C GLU A 130 -18.34 4.84 -15.52
N GLY A 131 -18.46 3.70 -16.22
CA GLY A 131 -18.28 3.65 -17.68
C GLY A 131 -19.55 3.47 -18.51
N ALA A 132 -20.75 3.38 -17.89
CA ALA A 132 -22.01 3.10 -18.59
C ALA A 132 -23.03 4.26 -18.52
N ALA A 133 -22.60 5.46 -18.15
CA ALA A 133 -23.44 6.65 -18.05
C ALA A 133 -22.84 7.86 -18.79
N ILE A 134 -22.32 7.61 -20.00
CA ILE A 134 -22.12 8.63 -21.03
C ILE A 134 -22.51 8.05 -22.38
#